data_AF-A0A2N6D5V9-F1
#
_entry.id   AF-A0A2N6D5V9-F1
#
_cell.length_a   1.000
_cell.length_b   1.000
_cell.length_c   1.000
_cell.angle_alpha   90.00
_cell.angle_beta   90.00
_cell.angle_gamma   90.00
#
_symmetry.space_group_name_H-M   'P 1'
#
loop_
_entity.id
_entity.type
_entity.pdbx_description
1 polymer ?
#
loop_
_entity_poly.entity_id
_entity_poly.type
_entity_poly.pdbx_seq_one_letter_code
_entity_poly.pdbx_strand_id
1 'polypeptide(L)' 'MKDKNYLVKIKPEYVDEIKKKFNTTTLGKALNSDTAHKILNGNANINLKNYCKLCDLMGWDLPEQLDIQK' A
#
# COMPACT_ATOMS: atom_id res chain seq x y z
N MET A 1 -22.69 -12.90 8.14
CA MET A 1 -21.35 -12.86 8.76
C MET A 1 -20.84 -11.44 8.63
N LYS A 2 -20.36 -10.79 9.70
CA LYS A 2 -19.74 -9.46 9.56
C LYS A 2 -18.43 -9.65 8.80
N ASP A 3 -18.32 -9.06 7.61
CA ASP A 3 -17.08 -9.05 6.83
C ASP A 3 -15.92 -8.59 7.70
N LYS A 4 -14.98 -9.49 7.97
CA LYS A 4 -13.73 -9.13 8.63
C LYS A 4 -12.90 -8.39 7.59
N ASN A 5 -12.96 -7.05 7.62
CA ASN A 5 -12.09 -6.23 6.79
C ASN A 5 -10.65 -6.33 7.33
N TYR A 6 -9.86 -7.20 6.71
CA TYR A 6 -8.44 -7.31 6.99
C TYR A 6 -7.72 -6.07 6.44
N LEU A 7 -6.98 -5.40 7.32
CA LEU A 7 -6.20 -4.21 6.99
C LEU A 7 -4.71 -4.56 7.08
N VAL A 8 -3.96 -4.16 6.07
CA VAL A 8 -2.50 -4.29 6.01
C VAL A 8 -1.88 -3.01 6.53
N LYS A 9 -1.01 -3.15 7.54
CA LYS A 9 -0.22 -2.04 8.07
C LYS A 9 1.20 -2.11 7.52
N ILE A 10 1.61 -1.07 6.79
CA ILE A 10 2.99 -0.94 6.31
C ILE A 10 3.88 -0.58 7.52
N LYS A 11 5.02 -1.27 7.67
CA LYS A 11 5.95 -0.95 8.76
C LYS A 11 6.64 0.40 8.48
N PRO A 12 6.98 1.19 9.52
CA PRO A 12 7.53 2.54 9.34
C PRO A 12 8.77 2.61 8.44
N GLU A 13 9.67 1.63 8.52
CA GLU A 13 10.88 1.56 7.72
C GLU A 13 10.60 1.53 6.20
N TYR A 14 9.52 0.85 5.80
CA TYR A 14 9.07 0.82 4.40
C TYR A 14 8.30 2.08 4.01
N VAL A 15 7.66 2.76 4.95
CA VAL A 15 7.02 4.06 4.68
C VAL A 15 8.08 5.09 4.27
N ASP A 16 9.23 5.10 4.92
CA ASP A 16 10.32 6.00 4.58
C ASP A 16 10.93 5.69 3.21
N GLU A 17 10.97 4.42 2.79
CA GLU A 17 11.33 4.05 1.42
C GLU A 17 10.33 4.57 0.39
N ILE A 18 9.03 4.46 0.67
CA ILE A 18 7.99 4.99 -0.21
C ILE A 18 8.13 6.50 -0.36
N LYS A 19 8.39 7.23 0.74
CA LYS A 19 8.60 8.69 0.73
C LYS A 19 9.80 9.13 -0.12
N LYS A 20 10.83 8.28 -0.24
CA LYS A 20 12.00 8.57 -1.10
C LYS A 20 11.66 8.49 -2.59
N LYS A 21 10.72 7.63 -2.98
CA LYS A 21 10.32 7.42 -4.38
C LYS A 21 9.10 8.24 -4.81
N PHE A 22 8.16 8.46 -3.91
CA PHE A 22 6.86 9.04 -4.22
C PHE A 22 6.47 10.17 -3.26
N ASN A 23 5.72 11.14 -3.79
CA ASN A 23 5.00 12.14 -3.00
C ASN A 23 3.49 11.83 -3.02
N THR A 24 2.72 12.55 -2.21
CA THR A 24 1.26 12.32 -2.08
C THR A 24 0.55 12.38 -3.44
N THR A 25 0.99 13.26 -4.33
CA THR A 25 0.40 13.44 -5.66
C THR A 25 0.74 12.26 -6.59
N THR A 26 2.00 11.84 -6.65
CA THR A 26 2.43 10.74 -7.54
C THR A 26 1.91 9.40 -7.06
N LEU A 27 1.97 9.12 -5.77
CA LEU A 27 1.38 7.92 -5.16
C LEU A 27 -0.15 7.94 -5.26
N GLY A 28 -0.74 9.13 -5.11
CA GLY A 28 -2.18 9.34 -5.21
C GLY A 28 -2.75 9.02 -6.59
N LYS A 29 -1.98 9.24 -7.66
CA LYS A 29 -2.36 8.84 -9.03
C LYS A 29 -2.41 7.33 -9.21
N ALA A 30 -1.59 6.57 -8.47
CA ALA A 30 -1.49 5.12 -8.64
C ALA A 30 -2.46 4.33 -7.74
N LEU A 31 -2.67 4.77 -6.51
CA LEU A 31 -3.52 4.10 -5.52
C LEU A 31 -4.86 4.81 -5.31
N ASN A 32 -4.79 6.07 -4.88
CA ASN A 32 -5.80 7.12 -4.74
C ASN A 32 -5.26 8.14 -3.71
N SER A 33 -5.73 9.38 -3.74
CA SER A 33 -5.17 10.46 -2.91
C SER A 33 -5.27 10.19 -1.39
N ASP A 34 -6.39 9.62 -0.92
CA ASP A 34 -6.61 9.33 0.51
C ASP A 34 -5.66 8.25 1.04
N THR A 35 -5.51 7.16 0.27
CA THR A 35 -4.60 6.05 0.59
C THR A 35 -3.15 6.53 0.57
N ALA A 36 -2.76 7.32 -0.43
CA ALA A 36 -1.42 7.89 -0.50
C ALA A 36 -1.10 8.77 0.71
N HIS A 37 -2.05 9.63 1.11
CA HIS A 37 -1.88 10.48 2.28
C HIS A 37 -1.74 9.67 3.57
N LYS A 38 -2.56 8.62 3.76
CA LYS A 38 -2.46 7.72 4.91
C LYS A 38 -1.12 6.98 4.96
N ILE A 39 -0.63 6.49 3.82
CA ILE A 39 0.67 5.82 3.70
C ILE A 39 1.80 6.75 4.12
N LEU A 40 1.88 7.94 3.50
CA LEU A 40 2.99 8.85 3.74
C LEU A 40 2.95 9.49 5.13
N ASN A 41 1.79 9.54 5.79
CA ASN A 41 1.70 10.00 7.17
C ASN A 41 1.95 8.89 8.21
N GLY A 42 2.25 7.66 7.80
CA GLY A 42 2.49 6.53 8.72
C GLY A 42 1.24 5.95 9.38
N ASN A 43 0.05 6.39 8.94
CA ASN A 43 -1.26 5.91 9.41
C ASN A 43 -1.93 4.94 8.43
N ALA A 44 -1.15 4.31 7.54
CA ALA A 44 -1.67 3.43 6.52
C ALA A 44 -2.14 2.09 7.08
N ASN A 45 -3.44 2.02 7.32
CA ASN A 45 -4.19 0.79 7.20
C ASN A 45 -4.76 0.74 5.78
N ILE A 46 -4.20 -0.11 4.93
CA ILE A 46 -4.64 -0.25 3.53
C ILE A 46 -5.26 -1.63 3.30
N ASN A 47 -6.18 -1.72 2.33
CA ASN A 47 -6.72 -3.01 1.92
C ASN A 47 -5.68 -3.79 1.09
N LEU A 48 -5.90 -5.10 0.95
CA LEU A 48 -4.99 -5.99 0.23
C LEU A 48 -4.79 -5.54 -1.24
N LYS A 49 -5.84 -5.05 -1.89
CA LYS A 49 -5.75 -4.54 -3.27
C LYS A 49 -4.75 -3.40 -3.42
N ASN A 50 -4.80 -2.42 -2.52
CA ASN A 50 -3.87 -1.29 -2.53
C ASN A 50 -2.46 -1.72 -2.09
N TYR A 51 -2.35 -2.71 -1.21
CA TYR A 51 -1.07 -3.30 -0.85
C TYR A 51 -0.39 -3.97 -2.05
N CYS A 52 -1.10 -4.82 -2.81
CA CYS A 52 -0.52 -5.48 -3.98
C CYS A 52 -0.04 -4.47 -5.02
N LYS A 53 -0.86 -3.45 -5.30
CA LYS A 53 -0.45 -2.34 -6.20
C LYS A 53 0.78 -1.59 -5.68
N LEU A 54 0.89 -1.39 -4.37
CA LEU A 54 2.05 -0.74 -3.78
C LEU A 54 3.31 -1.60 -3.94
N CYS A 55 3.21 -2.92 -3.76
CA CYS A 55 4.31 -3.84 -4.02
C CYS A 55 4.79 -3.75 -5.47
N ASP A 56 3.88 -3.76 -6.45
CA ASP A 56 4.21 -3.59 -7.87
C ASP A 56 4.95 -2.27 -8.13
N LEU A 57 4.49 -1.16 -7.54
CA LEU A 57 5.11 0.16 -7.68
C LEU A 57 6.50 0.26 -7.05
N MET A 58 6.71 -0.45 -5.94
CA MET A 58 7.97 -0.43 -5.21
C MET A 58 8.98 -1.45 -5.75
N GLY A 59 8.51 -2.44 -6.51
CA GLY A 59 9.29 -3.62 -6.90
C GLY A 59 9.51 -4.56 -5.72
N TRP A 60 8.54 -4.65 -4.80
CA TRP A 60 8.59 -5.56 -3.66
C TRP A 60 8.00 -6.91 -4.03
N ASP A 61 8.59 -7.97 -3.49
CA ASP A 61 8.03 -9.30 -3.61
C ASP A 61 6.67 -9.37 -2.90
N LEU A 62 5.68 -9.91 -3.61
CA LEU A 62 4.40 -10.24 -3.03
C LEU A 62 4.56 -11.52 -2.20
N PRO A 63 3.79 -11.67 -1.10
CA PRO A 63 3.75 -12.93 -0.36
C PRO A 63 3.44 -14.11 -1.29
N GLU A 64 4.25 -15.16 -1.22
CA GLU A 64 4.14 -16.36 -2.07
C GLU A 64 2.79 -17.08 -1.97
N GLN A 65 2.05 -16.85 -0.88
CA GLN A 65 0.72 -17.40 -0.65
C GLN A 65 -0.39 -16.67 -1.43
N LEU A 66 -0.07 -15.57 -2.11
CA LEU A 66 -1.02 -14.79 -2.90
C LEU A 66 -0.89 -15.11 -4.39
N ASP A 67 -1.97 -15.63 -4.97
CA ASP A 67 -2.16 -15.69 -6.42
C ASP A 67 -2.96 -14.46 -6.88
N ILE A 68 -2.34 -13.58 -7.68
CA ILE A 68 -3.00 -12.38 -8.19
C ILE A 68 -3.64 -12.69 -9.55
N GLN A 69 -4.96 -12.82 -9.56
CA GLN A 69 -5.75 -12.88 -10.79
C GLN A 69 -6.06 -11.44 -11.27
N LYS A 70 -5.64 -11.12 -12.50
CA LYS A 70 -5.83 -9.80 -13.14
C LYS A 70 -7.16 -9.69 -13.85
#